data_AF-A0A183H9V9-F1
#
_entry.id   AF-A0A183H9V9-F1
#
_cell.length_a   1.000
_cell.length_b   1.000
_cell.length_c   1.000
_cell.angle_alpha   90.00
_cell.angle_beta   90.00
_cell.angle_gamma   90.00
#
_symmetry.space_group_name_H-M   'P 1'
#
loop_
_entity.id
_entity.type
_entity.pdbx_description
1 polymer ?
#
loop_
_entity_poly.entity_id
_entity_poly.type
_entity_poly.pdbx_seq_one_letter_code
_entity_poly.pdbx_strand_id
1 'polypeptide(L)'
;MEMVAMEQQLKKNFKKKLFNLLAYKNVIGAAMKTMPSRINLAARGINCETDFGKHINDLSRRIFGEPQRTTESKNLKIVRIMSEEPLEQQSFKAIDYYPNQPMFHYLTKMLRFHGVYFDEHIVWREVQNRLKLARGKMLYPPIGQGKRALLRGEKK
;
A
#
# COMPACT_ATOMS: atom_id res chain seq x y z
N MET A 1 -19.69 21.56 7.76
CA MET A 1 -18.78 22.35 6.89
C MET A 1 -17.72 23.11 7.68
N GLU A 2 -18.02 23.64 8.88
CA GLU A 2 -17.05 24.41 9.68
C GLU A 2 -15.82 23.61 10.16
N MET A 3 -15.98 22.33 10.49
CA MET A 3 -14.86 21.48 10.93
C MET A 3 -13.78 21.29 9.86
N VAL A 4 -14.17 21.23 8.58
CA VAL A 4 -13.24 21.07 7.45
C VAL A 4 -12.47 22.37 7.21
N ALA A 5 -13.13 23.52 7.40
CA ALA A 5 -12.48 24.83 7.27
C ALA A 5 -11.42 25.04 8.37
N MET A 6 -11.73 24.67 9.63
CA MET A 6 -10.77 24.71 10.73
C MET A 6 -9.55 23.82 10.47
N GLU A 7 -9.76 22.61 9.95
CA GLU A 7 -8.66 21.67 9.66
C GLU A 7 -7.73 22.19 8.55
N GLN A 8 -8.29 22.84 7.52
CA GLN A 8 -7.49 23.49 6.47
C GLN A 8 -6.70 24.70 7.00
N GLN A 9 -7.27 25.44 7.95
CA GLN A 9 -6.63 26.59 8.57
C GLN A 9 -5.47 26.17 9.48
N LEU A 10 -5.65 25.09 10.26
CA LEU A 10 -4.58 24.47 11.04
C LEU A 10 -3.43 23.96 10.16
N LYS A 11 -3.73 23.28 9.05
CA LYS A 11 -2.71 22.79 8.10
C LYS A 11 -1.91 23.95 7.47
N LYS A 12 -2.57 25.06 7.11
CA LYS A 12 -1.89 26.28 6.61
C LYS A 12 -0.98 26.90 7.66
N ASN A 13 -1.45 27.00 8.91
CA ASN A 13 -0.67 27.57 10.01
C ASN A 13 0.55 26.70 10.36
N PHE A 14 0.40 25.38 10.32
CA PHE A 14 1.50 24.44 10.55
C PHE A 14 2.57 24.56 9.45
N LYS A 15 2.15 24.66 8.18
CA LYS A 15 3.06 24.81 7.03
C LYS A 15 3.85 26.13 7.08
N LYS A 16 3.21 27.23 7.48
CA LYS A 16 3.88 28.52 7.74
C LYS A 16 4.89 28.43 8.88
N LYS A 17 4.54 27.77 9.98
CA LYS A 17 5.43 27.59 11.14
C LYS A 17 6.66 26.74 10.78
N LEU A 18 6.47 25.69 9.98
CA LEU A 18 7.54 24.83 9.46
C LEU A 18 8.48 25.59 8.50
N PHE A 19 7.91 26.44 7.63
CA PHE A 19 8.69 27.28 6.71
C PHE A 19 9.56 28.30 7.45
N ASN A 20 9.00 28.97 8.47
CA ASN A 20 9.78 29.87 9.32
C ASN A 20 10.87 29.13 10.09
N LEU A 21 10.60 27.94 10.64
CA LEU A 21 11.60 27.14 11.35
C LEU A 21 12.76 26.70 10.42
N LEU A 22 12.45 26.35 9.17
CA LEU A 22 13.43 26.05 8.13
C LEU A 22 14.24 27.29 7.73
N ALA A 23 13.61 28.46 7.66
CA ALA A 23 14.30 29.73 7.41
C ALA A 23 15.27 30.10 8.54
N TYR A 24 14.93 29.81 9.80
CA TYR A 24 15.82 30.03 10.96
C TYR A 24 17.01 29.06 11.01
N LYS A 25 16.90 27.84 10.45
CA LYS A 25 18.06 26.92 10.34
C LYS A 25 19.14 27.42 9.37
N ASN A 26 18.79 28.23 8.38
CA ASN A 26 19.74 28.74 7.38
C ASN A 26 20.61 29.91 7.89
N VAL A 27 20.27 30.51 9.04
CA VAL A 27 21.06 31.61 9.63
C VAL A 27 22.24 31.10 10.47
N ILE A 28 22.18 29.85 10.95
CA ILE A 28 23.26 29.23 11.76
C ILE A 28 24.45 28.79 10.86
N GLY A 29 24.27 28.77 9.54
CA GLY A 29 25.29 28.38 8.56
C GLY A 29 26.08 29.53 7.93
N ALA A 30 26.02 30.75 8.48
CA ALA A 30 26.89 31.83 8.04
C ALA A 30 28.33 31.53 8.50
N ALA A 31 29.17 31.08 7.56
CA ALA A 31 30.59 30.84 7.79
C ALA A 31 31.23 32.11 8.38
N MET A 32 31.59 32.07 9.65
CA MET A 32 32.45 33.09 10.25
C MET A 32 33.74 33.12 9.43
N LYS A 33 34.05 34.26 8.81
CA LYS A 33 35.32 34.48 8.13
C LYS A 33 36.43 34.53 9.19
N THR A 34 36.96 33.38 9.58
CA THR A 34 38.14 33.28 10.43
C THR A 34 39.39 33.61 9.60
N MET A 35 40.24 34.50 10.12
CA MET A 35 41.55 34.79 9.51
C MET A 35 42.36 33.49 9.27
N PRO A 36 43.11 33.40 8.17
CA PRO A 36 43.96 32.23 7.92
C PRO A 36 45.12 32.24 8.92
N SER A 37 45.01 31.45 9.98
CA SER A 37 46.16 31.14 10.83
C SER A 37 47.05 30.09 10.14
N ARG A 38 48.36 30.16 10.38
CA ARG A 38 49.36 29.24 9.81
C ARG A 38 49.27 27.80 10.34
N ILE A 39 48.38 27.57 11.32
CA ILE A 39 48.12 26.27 11.92
C ILE A 39 46.85 25.71 11.27
N ASN A 40 47.02 24.74 10.39
CA ASN A 40 45.94 23.97 9.75
C ASN A 40 45.11 23.09 10.74
N LEU A 41 45.07 23.41 12.05
CA LEU A 41 44.25 22.69 13.04
C LEU A 41 42.91 23.38 13.31
N ALA A 42 42.84 24.71 13.35
CA ALA A 42 41.61 25.41 13.76
C ALA A 42 40.54 25.44 12.65
N ALA A 43 40.95 25.36 11.38
CA ALA A 43 40.05 25.30 10.22
C ALA A 43 39.71 23.86 9.79
N ARG A 44 40.32 22.85 10.42
CA ARG A 44 39.89 21.45 10.35
C ARG A 44 38.64 21.29 11.20
N GLY A 45 37.57 21.96 10.78
CA GLY A 45 36.25 21.79 11.37
C GLY A 45 35.86 20.31 11.37
N ILE A 46 34.90 19.99 12.22
CA ILE A 46 34.27 18.69 12.47
C ILE A 46 33.94 17.86 11.18
N ASN A 47 34.03 18.49 10.00
CA ASN A 47 33.71 17.99 8.67
C ASN A 47 34.91 17.56 7.80
N CYS A 48 36.14 17.51 8.30
CA CYS A 48 37.27 16.97 7.53
C CYS A 48 37.51 15.49 7.85
N GLU A 49 37.33 14.62 6.86
CA GLU A 49 37.51 13.17 6.98
C GLU A 49 39.00 12.83 7.18
N THR A 50 39.45 12.80 8.43
CA THR A 50 40.75 12.20 8.78
C THR A 50 40.74 10.70 8.47
N ASP A 51 41.91 10.13 8.16
CA ASP A 51 42.05 8.68 7.90
C ASP A 51 41.54 7.84 9.08
N PHE A 52 41.85 8.28 10.30
CA PHE A 52 41.31 7.70 11.53
C PHE A 52 39.79 7.76 11.59
N GLY A 53 39.18 8.90 11.23
CA GLY A 53 37.72 9.05 11.18
C GLY A 53 37.05 8.10 10.19
N LYS A 54 37.69 7.83 9.04
CA LYS A 54 37.22 6.82 8.07
C LYS A 54 37.24 5.42 8.67
N HIS A 55 38.33 5.04 9.33
CA HIS A 55 38.43 3.74 10.01
C HIS A 55 37.38 3.55 11.12
N ILE A 56 37.10 4.60 11.91
CA ILE A 56 36.05 4.57 12.93
C ILE A 56 34.66 4.40 12.30
N ASN A 57 34.38 5.10 11.19
CA ASN A 57 33.10 4.96 10.48
C ASN A 57 32.93 3.57 9.86
N ASP A 58 33.98 3.01 9.26
CA ASP A 58 33.96 1.66 8.68
C ASP A 58 33.78 0.58 9.76
N LEU A 59 34.44 0.76 10.92
CA LEU A 59 34.26 -0.10 12.08
C LEU A 59 32.82 -0.02 12.61
N SER A 60 32.27 1.19 12.76
CA SER A 60 30.89 1.39 13.19
C SER A 60 29.89 0.66 12.27
N ARG A 61 30.02 0.85 10.95
CA ARG A 61 29.18 0.15 9.95
C ARG A 61 29.26 -1.37 10.11
N ARG A 62 30.45 -1.90 10.37
CA ARG A 62 30.66 -3.34 10.59
C ARG A 62 30.03 -3.84 11.88
N ILE A 63 30.10 -3.07 12.96
CA ILE A 63 29.48 -3.40 14.26
C ILE A 63 27.96 -3.44 14.13
N PHE A 64 27.38 -2.48 13.41
CA PHE A 64 25.93 -2.35 13.25
C PHE A 64 25.35 -3.06 12.02
N GLY A 65 26.17 -3.74 11.21
CA GLY A 65 25.73 -4.48 10.04
C GLY A 65 25.28 -3.61 8.85
N GLU A 66 25.68 -2.34 8.83
CA GLU A 66 25.46 -1.44 7.70
C GLU A 66 26.42 -1.75 6.54
N PRO A 67 26.12 -1.32 5.30
CA PRO A 67 27.04 -1.46 4.18
C PRO A 67 28.39 -0.77 4.45
N GLN A 68 29.47 -1.56 4.56
CA GLN A 68 30.80 -1.06 4.94
C GLN A 68 31.37 -0.05 3.93
N ARG A 69 31.22 -0.32 2.62
CA ARG A 69 31.76 0.56 1.57
C ARG A 69 30.94 1.84 1.47
N THR A 70 31.63 2.96 1.25
CA THR A 70 30.99 4.22 0.84
C THR A 70 30.34 4.02 -0.53
N THR A 71 29.07 3.64 -0.52
CA THR A 71 28.29 3.38 -1.72
C THR A 71 27.59 4.63 -2.22
N GLU A 72 27.51 4.75 -3.53
CA GLU A 72 26.67 5.75 -4.20
C GLU A 72 25.20 5.64 -3.76
N SER A 73 24.50 6.77 -3.77
CA SER A 73 23.09 6.87 -3.39
C SER A 73 22.16 5.90 -4.14
N LYS A 74 22.49 5.59 -5.41
CA LYS A 74 21.76 4.61 -6.23
C LYS A 74 21.86 3.18 -5.68
N ASN A 75 23.02 2.80 -5.15
CA ASN A 75 23.25 1.44 -4.63
C ASN A 75 22.58 1.23 -3.28
N LEU A 76 22.49 2.28 -2.47
CA LEU A 76 21.72 2.26 -1.20
C LEU A 76 20.22 1.99 -1.41
N LYS A 77 19.68 2.21 -2.61
CA LYS A 77 18.28 1.84 -2.94
C LYS A 77 18.04 0.34 -2.77
N ILE A 78 19.01 -0.50 -3.13
CA ILE A 78 18.88 -1.96 -3.03
C ILE A 78 18.80 -2.38 -1.57
N VAL A 79 19.65 -1.80 -0.72
CA VAL A 79 19.63 -2.03 0.73
C VAL A 79 18.26 -1.69 1.30
N ARG A 80 17.65 -0.57 0.88
CA ARG A 80 16.30 -0.18 1.30
C ARG A 80 15.23 -1.16 0.83
N ILE A 81 15.23 -1.51 -0.46
CA ILE A 81 14.27 -2.47 -1.04
C ILE A 81 14.35 -3.82 -0.33
N MET A 82 15.55 -4.27 0.02
CA MET A 82 15.75 -5.57 0.69
C MET A 82 15.50 -5.50 2.20
N SER A 83 15.63 -4.32 2.82
CA SER A 83 15.31 -4.12 4.24
C SER A 83 13.81 -3.98 4.49
N GLU A 84 13.06 -3.54 3.48
CA GLU A 84 11.62 -3.37 3.54
C GLU A 84 10.92 -4.67 3.13
N GLU A 85 9.75 -4.93 3.71
CA GLU A 85 8.90 -6.02 3.24
C GLU A 85 8.44 -5.74 1.80
N PRO A 86 8.50 -6.74 0.90
CA PRO A 86 8.09 -6.55 -0.48
C PRO A 86 6.62 -6.18 -0.53
N LEU A 87 6.26 -5.34 -1.51
CA LEU A 87 4.92 -4.76 -1.65
C LEU A 87 3.79 -5.81 -1.66
N GLU A 88 4.07 -7.02 -2.16
CA GLU A 88 3.10 -8.12 -2.26
C GLU A 88 2.83 -8.82 -0.92
N GLN A 89 3.76 -8.72 0.04
CA GLN A 89 3.60 -9.28 1.38
C GLN A 89 2.98 -8.27 2.36
N GLN A 90 3.00 -6.98 2.01
CA GLN A 90 2.38 -5.95 2.83
C GLN A 90 0.87 -6.20 2.93
N SER A 91 0.35 -6.30 4.14
CA SER A 91 -1.05 -6.67 4.45
C SER A 91 -2.12 -5.92 3.64
N PHE A 92 -1.89 -4.64 3.32
CA PHE A 92 -2.85 -3.82 2.55
C PHE A 92 -2.89 -4.17 1.05
N LYS A 93 -1.78 -4.66 0.49
CA LYS A 93 -1.64 -5.04 -0.94
C LYS A 93 -1.48 -6.55 -1.11
N ALA A 94 -1.61 -7.29 -0.02
CA ALA A 94 -1.46 -8.71 0.01
C ALA A 94 -2.51 -9.38 -0.88
N ILE A 95 -2.15 -10.56 -1.38
CA ILE A 95 -3.02 -11.45 -2.14
C ILE A 95 -4.31 -11.74 -1.34
N ASP A 96 -4.21 -11.73 -0.02
CA ASP A 96 -5.29 -12.01 0.93
C ASP A 96 -6.23 -10.81 1.17
N TYR A 97 -6.14 -9.75 0.36
CA TYR A 97 -6.99 -8.56 0.51
C TYR A 97 -8.49 -8.89 0.50
N TYR A 98 -8.91 -9.78 -0.40
CA TYR A 98 -10.27 -10.33 -0.37
C TYR A 98 -10.26 -11.68 0.34
N PRO A 99 -11.25 -11.95 1.22
CA PRO A 99 -11.36 -13.26 1.82
C PRO A 99 -11.74 -14.30 0.76
N ASN A 100 -11.48 -15.57 1.06
CA ASN A 100 -11.78 -16.69 0.18
C ASN A 100 -13.30 -16.87 -0.04
N GLN A 101 -13.86 -16.15 -1.01
CA GLN A 101 -15.28 -16.15 -1.36
C GLN A 101 -15.85 -17.54 -1.70
N PRO A 102 -15.21 -18.38 -2.53
CA PRO A 102 -15.79 -19.68 -2.86
C PRO A 102 -15.92 -20.57 -1.62
N MET A 103 -14.97 -20.51 -0.67
CA MET A 103 -15.08 -21.24 0.58
C MET A 103 -16.36 -20.87 1.35
N PHE A 104 -16.63 -19.58 1.53
CA PHE A 104 -17.86 -19.14 2.21
C PHE A 104 -19.13 -19.51 1.45
N HIS A 105 -19.11 -19.40 0.11
CA HIS A 105 -20.24 -19.81 -0.72
C HIS A 105 -20.57 -21.30 -0.58
N TYR A 106 -19.56 -22.17 -0.61
CA TYR A 106 -19.76 -23.60 -0.44
C TYR A 106 -20.18 -23.96 0.98
N LEU A 107 -19.58 -23.33 1.98
CA LEU A 107 -19.92 -23.55 3.38
C LEU A 107 -21.40 -23.29 3.66
N THR A 108 -21.92 -22.11 3.31
CA THR A 108 -23.34 -21.77 3.55
C THR A 108 -24.28 -22.65 2.76
N LYS A 109 -23.89 -23.04 1.53
CA LYS A 109 -24.64 -23.99 0.71
C LYS A 109 -24.75 -25.38 1.37
N MET A 110 -23.64 -25.91 1.91
CA MET A 110 -23.64 -27.19 2.61
C MET A 110 -24.48 -27.12 3.88
N LEU A 111 -24.30 -26.08 4.70
CA LEU A 111 -25.09 -25.88 5.92
C LEU A 111 -26.59 -25.79 5.65
N ARG A 112 -26.99 -25.18 4.52
CA ARG A 112 -28.37 -25.16 4.07
C ARG A 112 -28.89 -26.56 3.70
N PHE A 113 -28.09 -27.37 3.02
CA PHE A 113 -28.49 -28.76 2.69
C PHE A 113 -28.64 -29.63 3.93
N HIS A 114 -27.83 -29.37 4.97
CA HIS A 114 -27.97 -30.05 6.26
C HIS A 114 -29.09 -29.49 7.15
N GLY A 115 -29.78 -28.42 6.73
CA GLY A 115 -30.88 -27.81 7.49
C GLY A 115 -30.43 -26.99 8.71
N VAL A 116 -29.13 -26.79 8.89
CA VAL A 116 -28.54 -26.03 10.01
C VAL A 116 -28.64 -24.53 9.77
N TYR A 117 -28.56 -24.11 8.50
CA TYR A 117 -28.58 -22.71 8.09
C TYR A 117 -29.76 -22.41 7.17
N PHE A 118 -30.52 -21.36 7.50
CA PHE A 118 -31.62 -20.88 6.67
C PHE A 118 -31.19 -19.63 5.90
N ASP A 119 -31.04 -19.77 4.57
CA ASP A 119 -30.68 -18.66 3.67
C ASP A 119 -31.93 -18.05 3.02
N GLU A 120 -32.40 -16.93 3.57
CA GLU A 120 -33.57 -16.20 3.09
C GLU A 120 -33.45 -15.75 1.62
N HIS A 121 -32.25 -15.31 1.22
CA HIS A 121 -32.03 -14.76 -0.12
C HIS A 121 -32.09 -15.85 -1.19
N ILE A 122 -31.55 -17.04 -0.91
CA ILE A 122 -31.69 -18.20 -1.79
C ILE A 122 -33.15 -18.65 -1.85
N VAL A 123 -33.85 -18.73 -0.71
CA VAL A 123 -35.27 -19.12 -0.65
C VAL A 123 -36.14 -18.16 -1.46
N TRP A 124 -35.93 -16.85 -1.30
CA TRP A 124 -36.63 -15.84 -2.10
C TRP A 124 -36.40 -16.04 -3.60
N ARG A 125 -35.15 -16.27 -4.01
CA ARG A 125 -34.82 -16.53 -5.42
C ARG A 125 -35.51 -17.78 -5.96
N GLU A 126 -35.56 -18.86 -5.19
CA GLU A 126 -36.25 -20.10 -5.56
C GLU A 126 -37.76 -19.87 -5.73
N VAL A 127 -38.39 -19.13 -4.81
CA VAL A 127 -39.82 -18.74 -4.92
C VAL A 127 -40.06 -17.92 -6.19
N GLN A 128 -39.24 -16.92 -6.46
CA GLN A 128 -39.35 -16.12 -7.69
C GLN A 128 -39.21 -16.97 -8.96
N ASN A 129 -38.30 -17.95 -8.94
CA ASN A 129 -38.11 -18.87 -10.05
C ASN A 129 -39.33 -19.77 -10.26
N ARG A 130 -39.92 -20.32 -9.17
CA ARG A 130 -41.17 -21.08 -9.23
C ARG A 130 -42.32 -20.27 -9.82
N LEU A 131 -42.48 -19.00 -9.39
CA LEU A 131 -43.50 -18.11 -9.94
C LEU A 131 -43.28 -17.76 -11.42
N LYS A 132 -42.03 -17.70 -11.89
CA LYS A 132 -41.73 -17.50 -13.32
C LYS A 132 -42.09 -18.75 -14.13
N LEU A 133 -41.78 -19.94 -13.62
CA LEU A 133 -42.14 -21.21 -14.25
C LEU A 133 -43.66 -21.39 -14.31
N ALA A 134 -44.39 -21.08 -13.23
CA ALA A 134 -45.84 -21.11 -13.20
C ALA A 134 -46.49 -20.15 -14.23
N ARG A 135 -45.82 -19.03 -14.54
CA ARG A 135 -46.22 -18.12 -15.63
C ARG A 135 -45.88 -18.63 -17.02
N GLY A 136 -45.34 -19.84 -17.16
CA GLY A 136 -44.90 -20.42 -18.43
C GLY A 136 -43.58 -19.85 -18.96
N LYS A 137 -42.83 -19.07 -18.16
CA LYS A 137 -41.54 -18.55 -18.59
C LYS A 137 -40.48 -19.65 -18.48
N MET A 138 -39.82 -19.96 -19.59
CA MET A 138 -38.63 -20.82 -19.58
C MET A 138 -37.44 -20.03 -19.00
N LEU A 139 -37.08 -20.31 -17.74
CA LEU A 139 -36.03 -19.58 -17.02
C LEU A 139 -34.61 -20.01 -17.43
N TYR A 140 -34.40 -21.32 -17.55
CA TYR A 140 -33.12 -21.92 -17.92
C TYR A 140 -33.34 -22.82 -19.15
N PRO A 141 -33.28 -22.27 -20.38
CA PRO A 141 -33.26 -23.09 -21.58
C PRO A 141 -32.11 -24.11 -21.47
N PRO A 142 -32.32 -25.37 -21.90
CA PRO A 142 -31.19 -26.25 -22.09
C PRO A 142 -30.24 -25.62 -23.12
N ILE A 143 -28.94 -25.78 -22.89
CA ILE A 143 -27.90 -25.18 -23.71
C ILE A 143 -28.13 -25.60 -25.17
N GLY A 144 -28.18 -24.63 -26.07
CA GLY A 144 -28.46 -24.87 -27.50
C GLY A 144 -29.92 -24.78 -27.92
N GLN A 145 -30.90 -24.75 -27.00
CA GLN A 145 -32.33 -24.55 -27.31
C GLN A 145 -32.82 -23.13 -26.98
N GLY A 146 -31.91 -22.17 -27.03
CA GLY A 146 -32.27 -20.76 -26.86
C GLY A 146 -33.18 -20.27 -28.00
N LYS A 147 -33.74 -19.06 -27.85
CA LYS A 147 -34.64 -18.44 -28.83
C LYS A 147 -34.12 -18.51 -30.27
N ARG A 148 -32.80 -18.35 -30.48
CA ARG A 148 -32.16 -18.42 -31.79
C ARG A 148 -32.25 -19.79 -32.45
N ALA A 149 -32.23 -20.87 -31.68
CA ALA A 149 -32.31 -22.24 -32.21
C ALA A 149 -33.73 -22.59 -32.62
N LEU A 150 -34.73 -22.16 -31.84
CA LEU A 150 -36.15 -22.30 -32.19
C LEU A 150 -36.45 -21.63 -33.53
N LEU A 151 -36.01 -20.37 -33.70
CA LEU A 151 -36.17 -19.62 -34.93
C LEU A 151 -35.45 -20.23 -36.16
N ARG A 152 -34.45 -21.10 -35.95
CA ARG A 152 -33.77 -21.83 -37.03
C ARG A 152 -34.51 -23.12 -37.39
N GLY A 153 -35.13 -23.79 -36.43
CA GLY A 153 -35.93 -25.00 -36.64
C GLY A 153 -37.23 -24.72 -37.40
N GLU A 154 -37.87 -23.59 -37.15
CA GLU A 154 -39.13 -23.16 -37.79
C GLU A 154 -39.00 -22.81 -39.29
N LYS A 155 -37.78 -22.62 -39.81
CA LYS A 155 -37.52 -22.24 -41.21
C LYS A 155 -37.27 -23.44 -42.15
N LYS A 156 -37.51 -24.66 -41.68
CA LYS A 156 -37.45 -25.89 -42.49
C LYS A 156 -38.87 -26.36 -42.77
#